data_AF-A0A285G744-F1
#
_entry.id   AF-A0A285G744-F1
#
_cell.length_a   1.000
_cell.length_b   1.000
_cell.length_c   1.000
_cell.angle_alpha   90.00
_cell.angle_beta   90.00
_cell.angle_gamma   90.00
#
_symmetry.space_group_name_H-M   'P 1'
#
loop_
_entity.id
_entity.type
_entity.pdbx_description
1 polymer ?
#
loop_
_entity_poly.entity_id
_entity_poly.type
_entity_poly.pdbx_seq_one_letter_code
_entity_poly.pdbx_strand_id
1 'polypeptide(L)'
;MSKNKKCQICGGELPKYKSKFCSNECFKIHRKEYKANRYKLTCDWCGNDFQSGEKNQRFCSTDCQYEWQRKSKEYNNSHLKARNRPELIKRFKNKFESKSPNFKYYSDYTGCDDYFKMECKICGHIQERNAQCVREGHANIIVCDNCKKIKLEEKRREENISKIIKLIKAKIENIRKEKVKPEIDRLKRIQRNHKYFVKCNDCGRMFFTNAKHRVHCNKCIDKIKIEEKENRKLWEGRIIKCRECGTEFEMRSLRSKYCSTKCMNKAHYREKELKKRKKLHKNGRINYNISLDKLIKRDNRICQLCGELIDEEDYCKDGNGYFIVGNNYPSIDHIVPVAKGGTHTWDNVQLAHHYCNSLKSDKIKLGEVD
;
A
#
# COMPACT_ATOMS: atom_id res chain seq x y z
N MET A 1 -63.88 -25.06 12.94
CA MET A 1 -65.28 -25.18 13.38
C MET A 1 -66.17 -25.35 12.15
N SER A 2 -66.70 -26.54 11.89
CA SER A 2 -67.56 -26.78 10.72
C SER A 2 -68.98 -26.31 11.02
N LYS A 3 -69.50 -25.33 10.27
CA LYS A 3 -70.85 -24.79 10.44
C LYS A 3 -71.88 -25.92 10.26
N ASN A 4 -72.72 -26.18 11.26
CA ASN A 4 -73.84 -27.11 11.10
C ASN A 4 -74.74 -26.61 9.95
N LYS A 5 -75.00 -27.47 8.97
CA LYS A 5 -75.87 -27.16 7.82
C LYS A 5 -77.31 -27.02 8.31
N LYS A 6 -78.12 -26.16 7.70
CA LYS A 6 -79.53 -25.97 8.07
C LYS A 6 -80.46 -26.61 7.03
N CYS A 7 -81.60 -27.11 7.50
CA CYS A 7 -82.66 -27.65 6.64
C CYS A 7 -83.18 -26.56 5.70
N GLN A 8 -83.28 -26.87 4.40
CA GLN A 8 -83.72 -25.90 3.37
C GLN A 8 -85.20 -25.50 3.49
N ILE A 9 -86.00 -26.21 4.28
CA ILE A 9 -87.44 -25.94 4.45
C ILE A 9 -87.74 -25.31 5.81
N CYS A 10 -87.34 -25.93 6.92
CA CYS A 10 -87.66 -25.43 8.26
C CYS A 10 -86.52 -24.70 8.98
N GLY A 11 -85.32 -24.64 8.40
CA GLY A 11 -84.17 -23.94 8.98
C GLY A 11 -83.49 -24.60 10.19
N GLY A 12 -84.00 -25.73 10.70
CA GLY A 12 -83.39 -26.48 11.80
C GLY A 12 -82.01 -27.07 11.47
N GLU A 13 -81.17 -27.28 12.49
CA GLU A 13 -79.81 -27.83 12.30
C GLU A 13 -79.82 -29.28 11.79
N LEU A 14 -79.00 -29.56 10.78
CA LEU A 14 -78.85 -30.87 10.17
C LEU A 14 -77.65 -31.61 10.77
N PRO A 15 -77.83 -32.89 11.14
CA PRO A 15 -76.70 -33.78 11.42
C PRO A 15 -75.76 -33.84 10.20
N LYS A 16 -74.45 -34.05 10.44
CA LYS A 16 -73.41 -34.04 9.38
C LYS A 16 -73.71 -34.96 8.17
N TYR A 17 -74.45 -36.04 8.37
CA TYR A 17 -74.81 -37.01 7.32
C TYR A 17 -76.02 -36.59 6.46
N LYS A 18 -76.80 -35.59 6.87
CA LYS A 18 -77.92 -35.07 6.06
C LYS A 18 -77.52 -33.79 5.33
N SER A 19 -77.77 -33.77 4.02
CA SER A 19 -77.28 -32.69 3.14
C SER A 19 -78.26 -31.53 2.98
N LYS A 20 -79.58 -31.77 2.98
CA LYS A 20 -80.58 -30.74 2.61
C LYS A 20 -81.83 -30.65 3.52
N PHE A 21 -82.33 -31.75 4.09
CA PHE A 21 -83.60 -31.75 4.84
C PHE A 21 -83.49 -32.52 6.17
N CYS A 22 -84.13 -32.02 7.23
CA CYS A 22 -84.03 -32.62 8.57
C CYS A 22 -84.93 -33.86 8.71
N SER A 23 -86.11 -33.85 8.07
CA SER A 23 -87.11 -34.92 8.13
C SER A 23 -87.66 -35.28 6.75
N ASN A 24 -88.28 -36.46 6.65
CA ASN A 24 -88.97 -36.89 5.43
C ASN A 24 -90.14 -35.96 5.08
N GLU A 25 -90.79 -35.35 6.09
CA GLU A 25 -91.84 -34.36 5.85
C GLU A 25 -91.29 -33.09 5.17
N CYS A 26 -90.16 -32.55 5.63
CA CYS A 26 -89.51 -31.43 4.93
C CYS A 26 -89.12 -31.80 3.49
N PHE A 27 -88.66 -33.03 3.25
CA PHE A 27 -88.38 -33.50 1.90
C PHE A 27 -89.64 -33.61 1.03
N LYS A 28 -90.76 -34.09 1.57
CA LYS A 28 -92.05 -34.16 0.84
C LYS A 28 -92.58 -32.78 0.47
N ILE A 29 -92.44 -31.79 1.35
CA ILE A 29 -92.81 -30.39 1.07
C ILE A 29 -91.97 -29.85 -0.09
N HIS A 30 -90.63 -29.96 0.00
CA HIS A 30 -89.73 -29.57 -1.09
C HIS A 30 -90.07 -30.30 -2.40
N ARG A 31 -90.40 -31.59 -2.35
CA ARG A 31 -90.74 -32.38 -3.54
C ARG A 31 -92.07 -31.94 -4.18
N LYS A 32 -93.05 -31.49 -3.38
CA LYS A 32 -94.29 -30.89 -3.89
C LYS A 32 -94.00 -29.55 -4.58
N GLU A 33 -93.24 -28.66 -3.94
CA GLU A 33 -92.84 -27.37 -4.54
C GLU A 33 -92.00 -27.55 -5.81
N TYR A 34 -91.06 -28.49 -5.79
CA TYR A 34 -90.20 -28.79 -6.94
C TYR A 34 -90.96 -29.38 -8.13
N LYS A 35 -92.03 -30.17 -7.88
CA LYS A 35 -92.90 -30.66 -8.97
C LYS A 35 -93.79 -29.55 -9.54
N ALA A 36 -94.19 -28.56 -8.74
CA ALA A 36 -94.96 -27.40 -9.21
C ALA A 36 -94.11 -26.45 -10.07
N ASN A 37 -92.80 -26.34 -9.79
CA ASN A 37 -91.87 -25.41 -10.46
C ASN A 37 -91.02 -26.06 -11.56
N ARG A 38 -91.62 -26.81 -12.49
CA ARG A 38 -90.93 -27.27 -13.71
C ARG A 38 -91.01 -26.22 -14.81
N TYR A 39 -89.88 -25.93 -15.45
CA TYR A 39 -89.80 -25.01 -16.58
C TYR A 39 -90.32 -25.70 -17.83
N LYS A 40 -91.21 -25.03 -18.57
CA LYS A 40 -91.57 -25.40 -19.95
C LYS A 40 -90.51 -24.81 -20.88
N LEU A 41 -89.77 -25.67 -21.58
CA LEU A 41 -88.66 -25.31 -22.46
C LEU A 41 -88.90 -25.93 -23.83
N THR A 42 -88.40 -25.30 -24.89
CA THR A 42 -88.43 -25.84 -26.26
C THR A 42 -87.08 -26.46 -26.58
N CYS A 43 -87.06 -27.65 -27.17
CA CYS A 43 -85.82 -28.35 -27.50
C CYS A 43 -85.11 -27.72 -28.72
N ASP A 44 -83.85 -27.34 -28.57
CA ASP A 44 -83.02 -26.73 -29.62
C ASP A 44 -82.86 -27.61 -30.89
N TRP A 45 -83.02 -28.93 -30.77
CA TRP A 45 -82.90 -29.87 -31.88
C TRP A 45 -84.22 -30.15 -32.60
N CYS A 46 -85.20 -30.75 -31.90
CA CYS A 46 -86.45 -31.18 -32.52
C CYS A 46 -87.56 -30.11 -32.50
N GLY A 47 -87.38 -29.02 -31.75
CA GLY A 47 -88.37 -27.94 -31.64
C GLY A 47 -89.59 -28.24 -30.77
N ASN A 48 -89.67 -29.41 -30.12
CA ASN A 48 -90.79 -29.76 -29.25
C ASN A 48 -90.63 -29.19 -27.84
N ASP A 49 -91.77 -28.84 -27.22
CA ASP A 49 -91.84 -28.38 -25.83
C ASP A 49 -91.72 -29.55 -24.84
N PHE A 50 -90.92 -29.36 -23.78
CA PHE A 50 -90.70 -30.33 -22.72
C PHE A 50 -90.60 -29.65 -21.35
N GLN A 51 -90.77 -30.44 -20.27
CA GLN A 51 -90.69 -29.93 -18.90
C GLN A 51 -89.37 -30.33 -18.23
N SER A 52 -88.59 -29.37 -17.75
CA SER A 52 -87.34 -29.61 -17.00
C SER A 52 -87.35 -29.03 -15.60
N GLY A 53 -86.58 -29.64 -14.70
CA GLY A 53 -86.24 -29.06 -13.40
C GLY A 53 -85.10 -28.05 -13.47
N GLU A 54 -84.43 -27.92 -14.61
CA GLU A 54 -83.33 -26.98 -14.87
C GLU A 54 -83.75 -25.96 -15.94
N LYS A 55 -83.62 -24.67 -15.65
CA LYS A 55 -84.04 -23.58 -16.54
C LYS A 55 -83.28 -23.54 -17.88
N ASN A 56 -82.06 -24.08 -17.91
CA ASN A 56 -81.14 -23.96 -19.05
C ASN A 56 -80.94 -25.29 -19.79
N GLN A 57 -81.79 -26.28 -19.56
CA GLN A 57 -81.70 -27.54 -20.31
C GLN A 57 -82.10 -27.29 -21.76
N ARG A 58 -81.22 -27.64 -22.69
CA ARG A 58 -81.36 -27.29 -24.12
C ARG A 58 -82.10 -28.33 -24.96
N PHE A 59 -82.12 -29.59 -24.52
CA PHE A 59 -82.63 -30.70 -25.31
C PHE A 59 -83.65 -31.52 -24.52
N CYS A 60 -84.72 -31.95 -25.19
CA CYS A 60 -85.77 -32.76 -24.58
C CYS A 60 -85.33 -34.20 -24.28
N SER A 61 -84.31 -34.70 -24.98
CA SER A 61 -83.75 -36.04 -24.76
C SER A 61 -82.25 -36.08 -25.06
N THR A 62 -81.58 -37.13 -24.57
CA THR A 62 -80.19 -37.47 -24.89
C THR A 62 -79.98 -37.69 -26.39
N ASP A 63 -80.99 -38.24 -27.08
CA ASP A 63 -80.90 -38.48 -28.53
C ASP A 63 -80.94 -37.16 -29.32
N CYS A 64 -81.78 -36.21 -28.90
CA CYS A 64 -81.81 -34.87 -29.50
C CYS A 64 -80.48 -34.13 -29.31
N GLN A 65 -79.87 -34.29 -28.13
CA GLN A 65 -78.53 -33.77 -27.87
C GLN A 65 -77.47 -34.43 -28.76
N TYR A 66 -77.54 -35.75 -28.93
CA TYR A 66 -76.60 -36.52 -29.75
C TYR A 66 -76.69 -36.14 -31.24
N GLU A 67 -77.89 -36.05 -31.80
CA GLU A 67 -78.09 -35.67 -33.19
C GLU A 67 -77.66 -34.22 -33.47
N TRP A 68 -77.95 -33.29 -32.54
CA TRP A 68 -77.44 -31.91 -32.64
C TRP A 68 -75.90 -31.87 -32.66
N GLN A 69 -75.24 -32.68 -31.83
CA GLN A 69 -73.77 -32.79 -31.82
C GLN A 69 -73.24 -33.42 -33.12
N ARG A 70 -73.93 -34.42 -33.67
CA ARG A 70 -73.55 -35.08 -34.92
C ARG A 70 -73.63 -34.14 -36.12
N LYS A 71 -74.75 -33.42 -36.28
CA LYS A 71 -74.91 -32.40 -37.34
C LYS A 71 -73.94 -31.23 -37.17
N SER A 72 -73.69 -30.79 -35.93
CA SER A 72 -72.71 -29.73 -35.66
C SER A 72 -71.29 -30.16 -36.04
N LYS A 73 -70.94 -31.44 -35.88
CA LYS A 73 -69.65 -31.99 -36.34
C LYS A 73 -69.56 -32.04 -37.86
N GLU A 74 -70.63 -32.40 -38.58
CA GLU A 74 -70.66 -32.37 -40.06
C GLU A 74 -70.52 -30.94 -40.62
N TYR A 75 -71.21 -29.96 -40.04
CA TYR A 75 -71.06 -28.54 -40.39
C TYR A 75 -69.64 -28.01 -40.09
N ASN A 76 -69.05 -28.40 -38.96
CA ASN A 76 -67.68 -27.99 -38.63
C ASN A 76 -66.62 -28.68 -39.52
N ASN A 77 -66.85 -29.92 -39.98
CA ASN A 77 -65.91 -30.64 -40.84
C ASN A 77 -65.83 -30.08 -42.27
N SER A 78 -66.93 -29.53 -42.81
CA SER A 78 -66.89 -28.83 -44.10
C SER A 78 -66.14 -27.49 -43.99
N HIS A 79 -66.25 -26.81 -42.85
CA HIS A 79 -65.57 -25.53 -42.59
C HIS A 79 -64.07 -25.68 -42.28
N LEU A 80 -63.63 -26.85 -41.82
CA LEU A 80 -62.23 -27.16 -41.50
C LEU A 80 -61.36 -27.37 -42.75
N LYS A 81 -61.92 -27.68 -43.92
CA LYS A 81 -61.18 -27.81 -45.19
C LYS A 81 -60.76 -26.46 -45.83
N ALA A 82 -61.18 -25.32 -45.27
CA ALA A 82 -60.85 -23.97 -45.74
C ALA A 82 -59.75 -23.26 -44.91
N ARG A 83 -58.84 -24.02 -44.27
CA ARG A 83 -57.85 -23.50 -43.31
C ARG A 83 -56.49 -23.08 -43.87
N ASN A 84 -56.35 -22.97 -45.19
CA ASN A 84 -55.31 -22.12 -45.80
C ASN A 84 -55.94 -20.77 -46.16
N ARG A 85 -56.05 -19.85 -45.19
CA ARG A 85 -56.35 -18.44 -45.46
C ARG A 85 -55.04 -17.65 -45.52
N PRO A 86 -54.51 -17.33 -46.72
CA PRO A 86 -53.39 -16.41 -46.89
C PRO A 86 -53.58 -15.11 -46.09
N GLU A 87 -54.82 -14.65 -45.97
CA GLU A 87 -55.20 -13.45 -45.22
C GLU A 87 -54.97 -13.57 -43.71
N LEU A 88 -55.20 -14.75 -43.12
CA LEU A 88 -54.99 -14.98 -41.69
C LEU A 88 -53.50 -14.99 -41.35
N ILE A 89 -52.71 -15.71 -42.16
CA ILE A 89 -51.25 -15.73 -42.07
C ILE A 89 -50.70 -14.31 -42.26
N LYS A 90 -51.21 -13.56 -43.24
CA LYS A 90 -50.81 -12.17 -43.50
C LYS A 90 -51.09 -11.24 -42.31
N ARG A 91 -52.29 -11.36 -41.70
CA ARG A 91 -52.65 -10.58 -40.50
C ARG A 91 -51.77 -10.94 -39.31
N PHE A 92 -51.54 -12.23 -39.08
CA PHE A 92 -50.68 -12.70 -38.01
C PHE A 92 -49.23 -12.21 -38.20
N LYS A 93 -48.67 -12.41 -39.40
CA LYS A 93 -47.33 -11.94 -39.77
C LYS A 93 -47.17 -10.45 -39.48
N ASN A 94 -48.08 -9.60 -39.96
CA ASN A 94 -48.00 -8.16 -39.76
C ASN A 94 -48.05 -7.78 -38.27
N LYS A 95 -48.92 -8.42 -37.47
CA LYS A 95 -49.03 -8.15 -36.02
C LYS A 95 -47.80 -8.68 -35.25
N PHE A 96 -47.23 -9.79 -35.67
CA PHE A 96 -46.03 -10.36 -35.07
C PHE A 96 -44.79 -9.49 -35.34
N GLU A 97 -44.54 -9.16 -36.60
CA GLU A 97 -43.36 -8.40 -37.00
C GLU A 97 -43.37 -6.95 -36.48
N SER A 98 -44.56 -6.36 -36.30
CA SER A 98 -44.68 -5.03 -35.67
C SER A 98 -44.38 -5.08 -34.16
N LYS A 99 -44.84 -6.12 -33.46
CA LYS A 99 -44.62 -6.29 -32.02
C LYS A 99 -43.20 -6.78 -31.69
N SER A 100 -42.58 -7.57 -32.58
CA SER A 100 -41.26 -8.18 -32.41
C SER A 100 -40.32 -7.82 -33.57
N PRO A 101 -39.80 -6.59 -33.63
CA PRO A 101 -39.06 -6.08 -34.80
C PRO A 101 -37.78 -6.86 -35.13
N ASN A 102 -37.16 -7.49 -34.12
CA ASN A 102 -35.92 -8.28 -34.26
C ASN A 102 -36.14 -9.67 -34.87
N PHE A 103 -37.39 -10.05 -35.16
CA PHE A 103 -37.74 -11.33 -35.74
C PHE A 103 -38.56 -11.13 -37.00
N LYS A 104 -38.48 -12.08 -37.93
CA LYS A 104 -39.36 -12.19 -39.09
C LYS A 104 -40.13 -13.50 -39.02
N TYR A 105 -41.37 -13.49 -39.53
CA TYR A 105 -42.14 -14.71 -39.66
C TYR A 105 -41.44 -15.68 -40.62
N TYR A 106 -41.35 -16.96 -40.26
CA TYR A 106 -40.75 -18.00 -41.10
C TYR A 106 -41.81 -18.92 -41.69
N SER A 107 -42.48 -19.75 -40.86
CA SER A 107 -43.48 -20.72 -41.34
C SER A 107 -44.40 -21.28 -40.24
N ASP A 108 -45.26 -22.22 -40.62
CA ASP A 108 -45.99 -23.14 -39.74
C ASP A 108 -47.06 -22.50 -38.85
N TYR A 109 -47.72 -21.42 -39.30
CA TYR A 109 -48.85 -20.85 -38.56
C TYR A 109 -50.17 -21.50 -38.99
N THR A 110 -50.79 -22.23 -38.08
CA THR A 110 -52.10 -22.90 -38.29
C THR A 110 -53.22 -22.30 -37.45
N GLY A 111 -52.90 -21.62 -36.35
CA GLY A 111 -53.88 -21.10 -35.40
C GLY A 111 -53.28 -20.30 -34.25
N CYS A 112 -54.11 -19.59 -33.50
CA CYS A 112 -53.68 -18.67 -32.44
C CYS A 112 -53.19 -19.36 -31.16
N ASP A 113 -53.43 -20.66 -31.02
CA ASP A 113 -52.94 -21.49 -29.90
C ASP A 113 -51.80 -22.42 -30.33
N ASP A 114 -51.43 -22.43 -31.61
CA ASP A 114 -50.40 -23.29 -32.17
C ASP A 114 -49.01 -22.66 -32.08
N TYR A 115 -47.98 -23.49 -32.24
CA TYR A 115 -46.60 -23.03 -32.39
C TYR A 115 -46.34 -22.67 -33.84
N PHE A 116 -45.53 -21.64 -34.06
CA PHE A 116 -45.06 -21.24 -35.38
C PHE A 116 -43.55 -21.01 -35.33
N LYS A 117 -42.93 -21.01 -36.51
CA LYS A 117 -41.50 -20.73 -36.68
C LYS A 117 -41.27 -19.27 -37.00
N MET A 118 -40.30 -18.67 -36.30
CA MET A 118 -39.78 -17.34 -36.58
C MET A 118 -38.27 -17.38 -36.74
N GLU A 119 -37.74 -16.49 -37.57
CA GLU A 119 -36.31 -16.35 -37.80
C GLU A 119 -35.81 -15.07 -37.13
N CYS A 120 -34.72 -15.19 -36.37
CA CYS A 120 -34.05 -14.03 -35.80
C CYS A 120 -33.33 -13.23 -36.88
N LYS A 121 -33.63 -11.94 -37.03
CA LYS A 121 -32.96 -11.07 -38.02
C LYS A 121 -31.49 -10.79 -37.69
N ILE A 122 -31.06 -11.06 -36.45
CA ILE A 122 -29.69 -10.78 -35.98
C ILE A 122 -28.73 -11.92 -36.33
N CYS A 123 -29.13 -13.18 -36.06
CA CYS A 123 -28.25 -14.34 -36.26
C CYS A 123 -28.79 -15.38 -37.26
N GLY A 124 -29.98 -15.17 -37.84
CA GLY A 124 -30.62 -16.11 -38.78
C GLY A 124 -31.19 -17.38 -38.14
N HIS A 125 -31.10 -17.55 -36.82
CA HIS A 125 -31.62 -18.76 -36.15
C HIS A 125 -33.14 -18.83 -36.20
N ILE A 126 -33.66 -19.97 -36.63
CA ILE A 126 -35.09 -20.29 -36.66
C ILE A 126 -35.46 -20.95 -35.34
N GLN A 127 -36.49 -20.41 -34.67
CA GLN A 127 -36.96 -20.90 -33.38
C GLN A 127 -38.49 -20.91 -33.32
N GLU A 128 -39.03 -21.81 -32.52
CA GLU A 128 -40.47 -22.00 -32.35
C GLU A 128 -40.99 -21.25 -31.12
N ARG A 129 -42.14 -20.60 -31.27
CA ARG A 129 -42.91 -20.04 -30.15
C ARG A 129 -44.40 -20.18 -30.40
N ASN A 130 -45.15 -20.12 -29.32
CA ASN A 130 -46.59 -20.11 -29.39
C ASN A 130 -47.12 -18.79 -29.99
N ALA A 131 -48.09 -18.89 -30.89
CA ALA A 131 -48.71 -17.76 -31.58
C ALA A 131 -49.40 -16.75 -30.64
N GLN A 132 -49.70 -17.14 -29.40
CA GLN A 132 -50.24 -16.24 -28.37
C GLN A 132 -49.32 -15.06 -28.04
N CYS A 133 -48.04 -15.08 -28.45
CA CYS A 133 -47.10 -13.97 -28.23
C CYS A 133 -47.56 -12.62 -28.81
N VAL A 134 -48.46 -12.62 -29.81
CA VAL A 134 -49.02 -11.37 -30.39
C VAL A 134 -50.24 -10.83 -29.64
N ARG A 135 -50.77 -11.55 -28.64
CA ARG A 135 -51.95 -11.11 -27.85
C ARG A 135 -51.63 -9.87 -27.01
N GLU A 136 -52.64 -9.03 -26.82
CA GLU A 136 -52.58 -7.87 -25.93
C GLU A 136 -52.56 -8.35 -24.48
N GLY A 137 -51.72 -7.75 -23.63
CA GLY A 137 -51.45 -8.21 -22.26
C GLY A 137 -50.29 -9.21 -22.11
N HIS A 138 -49.82 -9.87 -23.19
CA HIS A 138 -48.56 -10.62 -23.16
C HIS A 138 -47.37 -9.66 -23.30
N ALA A 139 -46.79 -9.27 -22.17
CA ALA A 139 -45.71 -8.29 -22.06
C ALA A 139 -44.29 -8.87 -22.26
N ASN A 140 -44.15 -10.18 -22.46
CA ASN A 140 -42.84 -10.81 -22.56
C ASN A 140 -42.16 -10.48 -23.90
N ILE A 141 -41.05 -9.75 -23.83
CA ILE A 141 -40.16 -9.50 -24.95
C ILE A 141 -39.57 -10.85 -25.42
N ILE A 142 -39.76 -11.16 -26.70
CA ILE A 142 -39.22 -12.38 -27.30
C ILE A 142 -37.70 -12.23 -27.43
N VAL A 143 -36.96 -13.21 -26.91
CA VAL A 143 -35.49 -13.26 -27.00
C VAL A 143 -35.08 -14.43 -27.89
N CYS A 144 -33.99 -14.26 -28.64
CA CYS A 144 -33.46 -15.31 -29.51
C CYS A 144 -32.61 -16.27 -28.70
N ASP A 145 -32.89 -17.57 -28.79
CA ASP A 145 -32.21 -18.62 -28.03
C ASP A 145 -30.73 -18.73 -28.43
N ASN A 146 -30.44 -18.65 -29.73
CA ASN A 146 -29.07 -18.66 -30.24
C ASN A 146 -28.28 -17.39 -29.89
N CYS A 147 -28.84 -16.19 -30.09
CA CYS A 147 -28.16 -14.95 -29.69
C CYS A 147 -27.88 -14.93 -28.18
N LYS A 148 -28.80 -15.47 -27.36
CA LYS A 148 -28.60 -15.59 -25.92
C LYS A 148 -27.44 -16.54 -25.60
N LYS A 149 -27.36 -17.68 -26.30
CA LYS A 149 -26.26 -18.64 -26.15
C LYS A 149 -24.91 -18.04 -26.55
N ILE A 150 -24.84 -17.37 -27.70
CA ILE A 150 -23.62 -16.68 -28.18
C ILE A 150 -23.13 -15.67 -27.13
N LYS A 151 -24.02 -14.78 -26.64
CA LYS A 151 -23.67 -13.81 -25.59
C LYS A 151 -23.17 -14.46 -24.31
N LEU A 152 -23.75 -15.59 -23.92
CA LEU A 152 -23.30 -16.33 -22.74
C LEU A 152 -21.91 -16.95 -22.95
N GLU A 153 -21.64 -17.47 -24.13
CA GLU A 153 -20.32 -18.00 -24.52
C GLU A 153 -19.26 -16.91 -24.60
N GLU A 154 -19.59 -15.74 -25.16
CA GLU A 154 -18.71 -14.55 -25.18
C GLU A 154 -18.35 -14.12 -23.76
N LYS A 155 -19.34 -13.98 -22.88
CA LYS A 155 -19.10 -13.66 -21.46
C LYS A 155 -18.18 -14.69 -20.79
N ARG A 156 -18.39 -15.99 -21.04
CA ARG A 156 -17.51 -17.05 -20.52
C ARG A 156 -16.09 -16.95 -21.09
N ARG A 157 -15.93 -16.58 -22.36
CA ARG A 157 -14.62 -16.35 -22.98
C ARG A 157 -13.90 -15.17 -22.34
N GLU A 158 -14.60 -14.04 -22.13
CA GLU A 158 -14.04 -12.87 -21.45
C GLU A 158 -13.60 -13.20 -20.01
N GLU A 159 -14.43 -13.95 -19.27
CA GLU A 159 -14.09 -14.44 -17.93
C GLU A 159 -12.85 -15.34 -17.94
N ASN A 160 -12.74 -16.23 -18.92
CA ASN A 160 -11.57 -17.10 -19.08
C ASN A 160 -10.30 -16.33 -19.44
N ILE A 161 -10.40 -15.36 -20.37
CA ILE A 161 -9.28 -14.48 -20.74
C ILE A 161 -8.83 -13.68 -19.51
N SER A 162 -9.76 -13.12 -18.73
CA SER A 162 -9.46 -12.39 -17.50
C SER A 162 -8.72 -13.26 -16.48
N LYS A 163 -9.15 -14.52 -16.29
CA LYS A 163 -8.45 -15.49 -15.43
C LYS A 163 -7.04 -15.78 -15.94
N ILE A 164 -6.85 -15.99 -17.24
CA ILE A 164 -5.52 -16.24 -17.84
C ILE A 164 -4.61 -15.02 -17.63
N ILE A 165 -5.09 -13.81 -17.88
CA ILE A 165 -4.32 -12.57 -17.65
C ILE A 165 -3.90 -12.47 -16.19
N LYS A 166 -4.79 -12.78 -15.25
CA LYS A 166 -4.48 -12.79 -13.81
C LYS A 166 -3.37 -13.79 -13.48
N LEU A 167 -3.42 -15.00 -14.04
CA LEU A 167 -2.39 -16.02 -13.87
C LEU A 167 -1.04 -15.59 -14.46
N ILE A 168 -1.03 -14.99 -15.66
CA ILE A 168 0.19 -14.49 -16.30
C ILE A 168 0.82 -13.38 -15.45
N LYS A 169 0.02 -12.40 -14.99
CA LYS A 169 0.51 -11.33 -14.10
C LYS A 169 1.09 -11.88 -12.81
N ALA A 170 0.43 -12.87 -12.19
CA ALA A 170 0.94 -13.51 -10.99
C ALA A 170 2.27 -14.23 -11.23
N LYS A 171 2.42 -14.94 -12.37
CA LYS A 171 3.69 -15.58 -12.76
C LYS A 171 4.80 -14.57 -13.00
N ILE A 172 4.52 -13.47 -13.71
CA ILE A 172 5.50 -12.40 -13.96
C ILE A 172 5.96 -11.79 -12.64
N GLU A 173 5.04 -11.50 -11.73
CA GLU A 173 5.38 -10.91 -10.43
C GLU A 173 6.19 -11.89 -9.57
N ASN A 174 5.89 -13.19 -9.64
CA ASN A 174 6.69 -14.21 -8.97
C ASN A 174 8.13 -14.25 -9.52
N ILE A 175 8.30 -14.30 -10.85
CA ILE A 175 9.63 -14.24 -11.49
C ILE A 175 10.38 -12.97 -11.09
N ARG A 176 9.69 -11.83 -11.06
CA ARG A 176 10.27 -10.55 -10.64
C ARG A 176 10.78 -10.62 -9.21
N LYS A 177 10.01 -11.20 -8.28
CA LYS A 177 10.37 -11.31 -6.86
C LYS A 177 11.49 -12.32 -6.61
N GLU A 178 11.43 -13.48 -7.24
CA GLU A 178 12.34 -14.59 -6.97
C GLU A 178 13.65 -14.49 -7.74
N LYS A 179 13.63 -13.96 -8.97
CA LYS A 179 14.82 -13.93 -9.84
C LYS A 179 15.37 -12.53 -10.04
N VAL A 180 14.52 -11.57 -10.42
CA VAL A 180 14.98 -10.25 -10.85
C VAL A 180 15.39 -9.37 -9.65
N LYS A 181 14.54 -9.29 -8.63
CA LYS A 181 14.78 -8.42 -7.46
C LYS A 181 16.06 -8.80 -6.70
N PRO A 182 16.35 -10.07 -6.40
CA PRO A 182 17.58 -10.44 -5.70
C PRO A 182 18.83 -10.07 -6.50
N GLU A 183 18.80 -10.21 -7.83
CA GLU A 183 19.92 -9.85 -8.69
C GLU A 183 20.13 -8.33 -8.73
N ILE A 184 19.05 -7.54 -8.85
CA ILE A 184 19.13 -6.07 -8.73
C ILE A 184 19.73 -5.67 -7.37
N ASP A 185 19.27 -6.29 -6.28
CA ASP A 185 19.76 -5.99 -4.93
C ASP A 185 21.23 -6.42 -4.73
N ARG A 186 21.67 -7.48 -5.41
CA ARG A 186 23.09 -7.89 -5.47
C ARG A 186 23.92 -6.84 -6.20
N LEU A 187 23.49 -6.39 -7.37
CA LEU A 187 24.18 -5.35 -8.15
C LEU A 187 24.27 -4.02 -7.36
N LYS A 188 23.18 -3.60 -6.71
CA LYS A 188 23.17 -2.43 -5.82
C LYS A 188 24.11 -2.57 -4.63
N ARG A 189 24.30 -3.78 -4.09
CA ARG A 189 25.27 -4.04 -3.02
C ARG A 189 26.71 -3.90 -3.51
N ILE A 190 27.01 -4.44 -4.69
CA ILE A 190 28.33 -4.30 -5.33
C ILE A 190 28.65 -2.82 -5.55
N GLN A 191 27.74 -2.07 -6.17
CA GLN A 191 27.91 -0.65 -6.43
C GLN A 191 28.19 0.16 -5.15
N ARG A 192 27.45 -0.12 -4.06
CA ARG A 192 27.66 0.55 -2.76
C ARG A 192 29.01 0.24 -2.15
N ASN A 193 29.46 -1.01 -2.21
CA ASN A 193 30.70 -1.46 -1.58
C ASN A 193 31.95 -1.12 -2.41
N HIS A 194 31.80 -0.87 -3.71
CA HIS A 194 32.89 -0.64 -4.65
C HIS A 194 32.98 0.82 -5.10
N LYS A 195 32.77 1.76 -4.16
CA LYS A 195 32.75 3.19 -4.47
C LYS A 195 34.13 3.77 -4.79
N TYR A 196 35.17 3.27 -4.12
CA TYR A 196 36.55 3.73 -4.28
C TYR A 196 37.45 2.54 -4.58
N PHE A 197 38.40 2.74 -5.49
CA PHE A 197 39.43 1.77 -5.85
C PHE A 197 40.78 2.29 -5.40
N VAL A 198 41.33 1.69 -4.35
CA VAL A 198 42.48 2.23 -3.61
C VAL A 198 43.57 1.17 -3.45
N LYS A 199 44.81 1.63 -3.35
CA LYS A 199 45.99 0.79 -3.08
C LYS A 199 46.13 0.58 -1.58
N CYS A 200 46.30 -0.66 -1.15
CA CYS A 200 46.61 -0.97 0.25
C CYS A 200 48.03 -0.48 0.61
N ASN A 201 48.18 0.29 1.68
CA ASN A 201 49.47 0.80 2.13
C ASN A 201 50.42 -0.29 2.67
N ASP A 202 49.88 -1.44 3.08
CA ASP A 202 50.66 -2.53 3.66
C ASP A 202 51.12 -3.53 2.57
N CYS A 203 50.18 -4.18 1.89
CA CYS A 203 50.51 -5.20 0.88
C CYS A 203 50.56 -4.70 -0.57
N GLY A 204 50.27 -3.42 -0.83
CA GLY A 204 50.30 -2.83 -2.18
C GLY A 204 49.19 -3.26 -3.14
N ARG A 205 48.33 -4.21 -2.75
CA ARG A 205 47.22 -4.71 -3.59
C ARG A 205 46.14 -3.65 -3.79
N MET A 206 45.62 -3.54 -5.01
CA MET A 206 44.44 -2.73 -5.32
C MET A 206 43.15 -3.41 -4.85
N PHE A 207 42.25 -2.66 -4.21
CA PHE A 207 40.99 -3.19 -3.70
C PHE A 207 39.86 -2.15 -3.72
N PHE A 208 38.63 -2.64 -3.68
CA PHE A 208 37.42 -1.83 -3.62
C PHE A 208 36.98 -1.54 -2.18
N THR A 209 36.49 -0.33 -1.92
CA THR A 209 35.97 0.09 -0.62
C THR A 209 34.85 1.11 -0.77
N ASN A 210 33.96 1.19 0.22
CA ASN A 210 32.95 2.24 0.34
C ASN A 210 33.42 3.44 1.16
N ALA A 211 34.54 3.32 1.88
CA ALA A 211 35.09 4.35 2.76
C ALA A 211 36.29 5.05 2.11
N LYS A 212 36.20 6.38 1.98
CA LYS A 212 37.22 7.23 1.35
C LYS A 212 38.56 7.19 2.09
N HIS A 213 38.52 7.10 3.42
CA HIS A 213 39.71 7.12 4.27
C HIS A 213 40.32 5.74 4.51
N ARG A 214 39.82 4.70 3.83
CA ARG A 214 40.31 3.35 4.04
C ARG A 214 41.64 3.15 3.30
N VAL A 215 42.69 2.87 4.05
CA VAL A 215 44.08 2.77 3.53
C VAL A 215 44.62 1.33 3.49
N HIS A 216 43.94 0.37 4.14
CA HIS A 216 44.34 -1.03 4.17
C HIS A 216 43.20 -1.94 3.70
N CYS A 217 43.55 -3.04 3.02
CA CYS A 217 42.57 -4.07 2.63
C CYS A 217 42.11 -4.88 3.86
N ASN A 218 40.97 -5.60 3.75
CA ASN A 218 40.41 -6.40 4.86
C ASN A 218 41.47 -7.32 5.50
N LYS A 219 42.21 -8.07 4.68
CA LYS A 219 43.23 -9.01 5.16
C LYS A 219 44.34 -8.35 5.97
N CYS A 220 44.82 -7.19 5.53
CA CYS A 220 45.85 -6.45 6.26
C CYS A 220 45.31 -5.87 7.56
N ILE A 221 44.05 -5.38 7.57
CA ILE A 221 43.39 -4.92 8.80
C ILE A 221 43.24 -6.06 9.81
N ASP A 222 42.85 -7.25 9.35
CA ASP A 222 42.69 -8.41 10.23
C ASP A 222 44.04 -8.81 10.84
N LYS A 223 45.12 -8.76 10.06
CA LYS A 223 46.49 -8.96 10.58
C LYS A 223 46.86 -7.93 11.64
N ILE A 224 46.64 -6.64 11.37
CA ILE A 224 46.94 -5.56 12.32
C ILE A 224 46.19 -5.79 13.64
N LYS A 225 44.91 -6.17 13.58
CA LYS A 225 44.11 -6.47 14.78
C LYS A 225 44.64 -7.66 15.58
N ILE A 226 45.13 -8.70 14.90
CA ILE A 226 45.75 -9.85 15.56
C ILE A 226 47.02 -9.39 16.29
N GLU A 227 47.89 -8.64 15.61
CA GLU A 227 49.12 -8.11 16.18
C GLU A 227 48.85 -7.14 17.36
N GLU A 228 47.84 -6.28 17.27
CA GLU A 228 47.39 -5.41 18.38
C GLU A 228 46.94 -6.25 19.59
N LYS A 229 46.21 -7.34 19.36
CA LYS A 229 45.75 -8.25 20.42
C LYS A 229 46.93 -8.97 21.07
N GLU A 230 47.92 -9.39 20.31
CA GLU A 230 49.15 -9.99 20.84
C GLU A 230 49.97 -8.98 21.64
N ASN A 231 50.15 -7.78 21.11
CA ASN A 231 50.84 -6.69 21.80
C ASN A 231 50.14 -6.27 23.09
N ARG A 232 48.80 -6.37 23.16
CA ARG A 232 48.02 -6.10 24.38
C ARG A 232 48.42 -7.02 25.53
N LYS A 233 48.62 -8.31 25.24
CA LYS A 233 49.03 -9.31 26.25
C LYS A 233 50.38 -8.97 26.90
N LEU A 234 51.22 -8.17 26.24
CA LEU A 234 52.53 -7.77 26.79
C LEU A 234 52.43 -6.79 27.95
N TRP A 235 51.30 -6.10 28.15
CA TRP A 235 51.18 -5.08 29.19
C TRP A 235 49.86 -5.11 29.97
N GLU A 236 48.84 -5.80 29.48
CA GLU A 236 47.54 -5.94 30.15
C GLU A 236 47.70 -6.54 31.55
N GLY A 237 47.07 -5.92 32.56
CA GLY A 237 47.17 -6.32 33.96
C GLY A 237 48.48 -5.94 34.67
N ARG A 238 49.48 -5.36 33.99
CA ARG A 238 50.73 -4.94 34.65
C ARG A 238 50.54 -3.63 35.41
N ILE A 239 50.97 -3.59 36.67
CA ILE A 239 50.95 -2.39 37.50
C ILE A 239 52.35 -1.76 37.51
N ILE A 240 52.43 -0.46 37.26
CA ILE A 240 53.67 0.32 37.25
C ILE A 240 53.54 1.60 38.10
N LYS A 241 54.67 2.13 38.58
CA LYS A 241 54.72 3.40 39.34
C LYS A 241 54.82 4.61 38.41
N CYS A 242 54.03 5.64 38.68
CA CYS A 242 54.06 6.91 37.95
C CYS A 242 55.38 7.65 38.17
N ARG A 243 56.08 8.02 37.10
CA ARG A 243 57.35 8.78 37.19
C ARG A 243 57.22 10.21 37.71
N GLU A 244 55.99 10.74 37.78
CA GLU A 244 55.75 12.11 38.25
C GLU A 244 55.23 12.17 39.69
N CYS A 245 54.27 11.32 40.07
CA CYS A 245 53.65 11.35 41.40
C CYS A 245 53.90 10.11 42.25
N GLY A 246 54.58 9.08 41.74
CA GLY A 246 54.89 7.85 42.46
C GLY A 246 53.74 6.84 42.58
N THR A 247 52.49 7.27 42.38
CA THR A 247 51.29 6.41 42.48
C THR A 247 51.36 5.22 41.53
N GLU A 248 50.95 4.05 42.03
CA GLU A 248 50.81 2.81 41.25
C GLU A 248 49.55 2.85 40.39
N PHE A 249 49.65 2.37 39.15
CA PHE A 249 48.54 2.34 38.21
C PHE A 249 48.70 1.22 37.19
N GLU A 250 47.58 0.77 36.62
CA GLU A 250 47.59 -0.22 35.55
C GLU A 250 48.11 0.39 34.24
N MET A 251 49.06 -0.32 33.64
CA MET A 251 49.68 0.02 32.39
C MET A 251 48.64 0.01 31.26
N ARG A 252 48.64 1.05 30.40
CA ARG A 252 47.67 1.19 29.28
C ARG A 252 48.30 0.93 27.91
N SER A 253 49.63 0.83 27.87
CA SER A 253 50.44 0.56 26.68
C SER A 253 51.87 0.29 27.12
N LEU A 254 52.70 -0.31 26.24
CA LEU A 254 54.16 -0.44 26.42
C LEU A 254 54.88 0.90 26.66
N ARG A 255 54.26 2.03 26.32
CA ARG A 255 54.84 3.38 26.49
C ARG A 255 54.36 4.10 27.74
N SER A 256 53.48 3.48 28.55
CA SER A 256 52.95 4.09 29.77
C SER A 256 54.07 4.37 30.78
N LYS A 257 54.19 5.64 31.18
CA LYS A 257 55.16 6.12 32.19
C LYS A 257 54.51 6.94 33.32
N TYR A 258 53.27 7.35 33.10
CA TYR A 258 52.54 8.28 33.96
C TYR A 258 51.10 7.78 34.15
N CYS A 259 50.55 7.97 35.34
CA CYS A 259 49.20 7.51 35.70
C CYS A 259 48.07 8.27 34.98
N SER A 260 48.37 9.48 34.49
CA SER A 260 47.39 10.39 33.88
C SER A 260 48.04 11.34 32.89
N THR A 261 47.21 11.91 32.01
CA THR A 261 47.61 13.01 31.12
C THR A 261 48.12 14.22 31.90
N LYS A 262 47.56 14.52 33.08
CA LYS A 262 48.04 15.58 33.98
C LYS A 262 49.49 15.37 34.41
N CYS A 263 49.83 14.16 34.87
CA CYS A 263 51.20 13.82 35.27
C CYS A 263 52.18 13.83 34.08
N MET A 264 51.73 13.32 32.93
CA MET A 264 52.52 13.36 31.69
C MET A 264 52.83 14.80 31.26
N ASN A 265 51.81 15.67 31.24
CA ASN A 265 51.96 17.07 30.87
C ASN A 265 52.86 17.82 31.85
N LYS A 266 52.72 17.57 33.16
CA LYS A 266 53.58 18.18 34.19
C LYS A 266 55.05 17.80 33.97
N ALA A 267 55.34 16.53 33.74
CA ALA A 267 56.69 16.07 33.43
C ALA A 267 57.24 16.69 32.13
N HIS A 268 56.42 16.75 31.08
CA HIS A 268 56.77 17.36 29.79
C HIS A 268 57.06 18.86 29.92
N TYR A 269 56.23 19.63 30.63
CA TYR A 269 56.45 21.06 30.85
C TYR A 269 57.70 21.33 31.68
N ARG A 270 57.96 20.51 32.71
CA ARG A 270 59.21 20.58 33.47
C ARG A 270 60.42 20.35 32.56
N GLU A 271 60.38 19.34 31.69
CA GLU A 271 61.49 19.06 30.76
C GLU A 271 61.69 20.20 29.76
N LYS A 272 60.60 20.75 29.20
CA LYS A 272 60.64 21.90 28.29
C LYS A 272 61.27 23.12 28.96
N GLU A 273 60.90 23.40 30.21
CA GLU A 273 61.44 24.52 30.98
C GLU A 273 62.93 24.34 31.29
N LEU A 274 63.36 23.14 31.69
CA LEU A 274 64.77 22.83 31.89
C LEU A 274 65.59 23.01 30.61
N LYS A 275 65.06 22.57 29.45
CA LYS A 275 65.69 22.79 28.15
C LYS A 275 65.77 24.27 27.80
N LYS A 276 64.70 25.04 28.06
CA LYS A 276 64.67 26.50 27.85
C LYS A 276 65.74 27.19 28.70
N ARG A 277 65.82 26.89 29.99
CA ARG A 277 66.84 27.44 30.90
C ARG A 277 68.26 27.12 30.43
N LYS A 278 68.54 25.86 30.08
CA LYS A 278 69.84 25.46 29.52
C LYS A 278 70.19 26.23 28.24
N LYS A 279 69.21 26.45 27.35
CA LYS A 279 69.41 27.27 26.15
C LYS A 279 69.71 28.73 26.50
N LEU A 280 68.97 29.33 27.42
CA LEU A 280 69.22 30.70 27.87
C LEU A 280 70.65 30.89 28.37
N HIS A 281 71.15 29.96 29.21
CA HIS A 281 72.53 30.01 29.68
C HIS A 281 73.56 29.78 28.56
N LYS A 282 73.24 28.92 27.59
CA LYS A 282 74.11 28.65 26.44
C LYS A 282 74.20 29.83 25.48
N ASN A 283 73.10 30.57 25.30
CA ASN A 283 73.01 31.67 24.35
C ASN A 283 73.79 32.92 24.79
N GLY A 284 74.16 33.03 26.06
CA GLY A 284 75.03 34.10 26.55
C GLY A 284 74.54 34.70 27.86
N ARG A 285 74.77 36.01 28.02
CA ARG A 285 74.42 36.75 29.25
C ARG A 285 72.91 36.70 29.51
N ILE A 286 72.54 36.66 30.79
CA ILE A 286 71.15 36.74 31.25
C ILE A 286 71.02 37.93 32.19
N ASN A 287 70.06 38.82 31.93
CA ASN A 287 69.71 39.91 32.83
C ASN A 287 68.50 39.52 33.70
N TYR A 288 68.76 39.02 34.91
CA TYR A 288 67.70 38.59 35.84
C TYR A 288 66.80 39.72 36.36
N ASN A 289 67.18 40.98 36.15
CA ASN A 289 66.41 42.13 36.59
C ASN A 289 65.32 42.58 35.59
N ILE A 290 65.17 41.89 34.46
CA ILE A 290 64.08 42.09 33.49
C ILE A 290 62.77 41.63 34.13
N SER A 291 61.81 42.54 34.24
CA SER A 291 60.44 42.24 34.68
C SER A 291 59.43 42.85 33.70
N LEU A 292 58.21 42.32 33.70
CA LEU A 292 57.14 42.79 32.83
C LEU A 292 56.83 44.27 33.10
N ASP A 293 56.71 44.68 34.37
CA ASP A 293 56.46 46.08 34.74
C ASP A 293 57.53 47.05 34.23
N LYS A 294 58.80 46.61 34.22
CA LYS A 294 59.88 47.45 33.71
C LYS A 294 59.83 47.57 32.19
N LEU A 295 59.44 46.49 31.49
CA LEU A 295 59.20 46.53 30.05
C LEU A 295 58.00 47.42 29.71
N ILE A 296 56.91 47.31 30.48
CA ILE A 296 55.72 48.18 30.33
C ILE A 296 56.10 49.66 30.45
N LYS A 297 56.93 50.01 31.43
CA LYS A 297 57.44 51.39 31.61
C LYS A 297 58.39 51.83 30.50
N ARG A 298 59.33 50.97 30.10
CA ARG A 298 60.33 51.27 29.06
C ARG A 298 59.67 51.48 27.68
N ASP A 299 58.75 50.60 27.34
CA ASP A 299 58.11 50.55 26.01
C ASP A 299 56.79 51.35 25.98
N ASN A 300 56.56 52.22 26.97
CA ASN A 300 55.40 53.12 27.07
C ASN A 300 54.04 52.44 26.86
N ARG A 301 53.87 51.21 27.39
CA ARG A 301 52.65 50.38 27.21
C ARG A 301 52.33 50.00 25.76
N ILE A 302 53.28 50.15 24.82
CA ILE A 302 53.09 49.85 23.40
C ILE A 302 53.70 48.50 23.06
N CYS A 303 52.92 47.63 22.42
CA CYS A 303 53.38 46.36 21.89
C CYS A 303 54.35 46.60 20.72
N GLN A 304 55.60 46.16 20.86
CA GLN A 304 56.65 46.34 19.84
C GLN A 304 56.45 45.45 18.60
N LEU A 305 55.50 44.52 18.64
CA LEU A 305 55.17 43.67 17.49
C LEU A 305 54.11 44.30 16.56
N CYS A 306 53.09 44.97 17.09
CA CYS A 306 51.99 45.53 16.28
C CYS A 306 51.82 47.05 16.40
N GLY A 307 52.43 47.71 17.39
CA GLY A 307 52.32 49.15 17.62
C GLY A 307 51.14 49.59 18.49
N GLU A 308 50.27 48.66 18.90
CA GLU A 308 49.06 48.98 19.67
C GLU A 308 49.28 48.90 21.19
N LEU A 309 48.40 49.55 21.96
CA LEU A 309 48.44 49.56 23.42
C LEU A 309 48.17 48.17 24.02
N ILE A 310 48.90 47.83 25.09
CA ILE A 310 48.66 46.64 25.91
C ILE A 310 47.56 46.88 26.94
N ASP A 311 46.91 45.78 27.37
CA ASP A 311 45.92 45.79 28.43
C ASP A 311 46.36 44.89 29.59
N GLU A 312 46.75 45.49 30.72
CA GLU A 312 47.20 44.76 31.92
C GLU A 312 46.05 44.07 32.66
N GLU A 313 44.81 44.50 32.39
CA GLU A 313 43.59 43.96 33.00
C GLU A 313 42.90 42.93 32.10
N ASP A 314 43.47 42.62 30.93
CA ASP A 314 42.97 41.58 30.02
C ASP A 314 43.28 40.16 30.55
N TYR A 315 42.65 39.82 31.67
CA TYR A 315 42.70 38.50 32.28
C TYR A 315 41.38 38.19 32.99
N CYS A 316 41.09 36.90 33.18
CA CYS A 316 40.00 36.43 34.01
C CYS A 316 40.47 35.30 34.94
N LYS A 317 39.71 35.04 36.00
CA LYS A 317 39.90 33.88 36.87
C LYS A 317 38.75 32.91 36.65
N ASP A 318 39.05 31.65 36.37
CA ASP A 318 38.01 30.63 36.24
C ASP A 318 37.46 30.21 37.63
N GLY A 319 36.38 29.40 37.63
CA GLY A 319 35.75 28.91 38.87
C GLY A 319 36.65 28.04 39.76
N ASN A 320 37.84 27.66 39.30
CA ASN A 320 38.84 26.91 40.07
C ASN A 320 40.04 27.81 40.48
N GLY A 321 39.97 29.12 40.22
CA GLY A 321 41.01 30.09 40.55
C GLY A 321 42.19 30.16 39.58
N TYR A 322 42.11 29.54 38.39
CA TYR A 322 43.17 29.64 37.39
C TYR A 322 43.17 31.03 36.73
N PHE A 323 44.35 31.63 36.63
CA PHE A 323 44.59 32.91 35.96
C PHE A 323 44.71 32.70 34.44
N ILE A 324 43.74 33.20 33.68
CA ILE A 324 43.65 33.06 32.23
C ILE A 324 43.84 34.44 31.61
N VAL A 325 44.90 34.61 30.84
CA VAL A 325 45.21 35.87 30.15
C VAL A 325 44.51 35.94 28.79
N GLY A 326 44.03 37.13 28.44
CA GLY A 326 43.48 37.41 27.13
C GLY A 326 44.57 37.72 26.09
N ASN A 327 44.12 38.18 24.92
CA ASN A 327 44.99 38.37 23.77
C ASN A 327 45.92 39.59 23.92
N ASN A 328 45.41 40.66 24.53
CA ASN A 328 46.08 41.95 24.72
C ASN A 328 46.86 42.02 26.04
N TYR A 329 46.84 40.96 26.83
CA TYR A 329 47.65 40.87 28.05
C TYR A 329 49.15 41.01 27.72
N PRO A 330 49.92 41.80 28.49
CA PRO A 330 51.34 42.01 28.22
C PRO A 330 52.18 40.75 28.42
N SER A 331 53.20 40.58 27.59
CA SER A 331 54.15 39.46 27.63
C SER A 331 55.56 39.91 27.26
N ILE A 332 56.57 39.15 27.72
CA ILE A 332 57.97 39.36 27.35
C ILE A 332 58.25 38.59 26.06
N ASP A 333 58.49 39.30 24.96
CA ASP A 333 58.97 38.72 23.70
C ASP A 333 60.49 38.85 23.58
N HIS A 334 61.11 37.89 22.90
CA HIS A 334 62.52 37.94 22.54
C HIS A 334 62.66 38.30 21.06
N ILE A 335 63.30 39.44 20.73
CA ILE A 335 63.46 39.93 19.35
C ILE A 335 64.05 38.83 18.46
N VAL A 336 65.23 38.33 18.82
CA VAL A 336 65.74 37.04 18.37
C VAL A 336 65.23 35.95 19.31
N PRO A 337 64.46 34.97 18.83
CA PRO A 337 63.93 33.91 19.71
C PRO A 337 65.05 33.10 20.37
N VAL A 338 64.83 32.70 21.63
CA VAL A 338 65.77 31.84 22.39
C VAL A 338 66.11 30.55 21.65
N ALA A 339 65.15 30.00 20.88
CA ALA A 339 65.36 28.81 20.07
C ALA A 339 66.41 28.99 18.96
N LYS A 340 66.62 30.23 18.51
CA LYS A 340 67.55 30.63 17.43
C LYS A 340 68.81 31.33 17.95
N GLY A 341 69.12 31.18 19.25
CA GLY A 341 70.32 31.74 19.86
C GLY A 341 70.12 33.10 20.54
N GLY A 342 68.91 33.65 20.58
CA GLY A 342 68.64 34.92 21.27
C GLY A 342 68.92 34.85 22.78
N THR A 343 69.51 35.92 23.31
CA THR A 343 69.82 36.12 24.73
C THR A 343 68.60 36.60 25.52
N HIS A 344 68.64 36.51 26.85
CA HIS A 344 67.62 37.17 27.70
C HIS A 344 68.23 38.40 28.36
N THR A 345 68.41 39.42 27.54
CA THR A 345 69.07 40.69 27.88
C THR A 345 68.22 41.86 27.41
N TRP A 346 68.46 43.07 27.96
CA TRP A 346 67.64 44.26 27.70
C TRP A 346 67.56 44.65 26.21
N ASP A 347 68.62 44.37 25.45
CA ASP A 347 68.74 44.57 24.00
C ASP A 347 67.96 43.54 23.17
N ASN A 348 67.65 42.36 23.72
CA ASN A 348 66.96 41.29 23.00
C ASN A 348 65.53 41.01 23.53
N VAL A 349 65.05 41.75 24.53
CA VAL A 349 63.65 41.64 25.03
C VAL A 349 62.83 42.87 24.68
N GLN A 350 61.55 42.65 24.39
CA GLN A 350 60.58 43.69 24.08
C GLN A 350 59.19 43.38 24.64
N LEU A 351 58.41 44.41 24.90
CA LEU A 351 57.01 44.27 25.29
C LEU A 351 56.18 43.83 24.08
N ALA A 352 55.36 42.79 24.26
CA ALA A 352 54.43 42.33 23.25
C ALA A 352 53.12 41.86 23.86
N HIS A 353 52.00 41.99 23.14
CA HIS A 353 50.78 41.27 23.49
C HIS A 353 51.02 39.76 23.52
N HIS A 354 50.36 39.08 24.44
CA HIS A 354 50.39 37.62 24.55
C HIS A 354 50.01 36.94 23.22
N TYR A 355 49.01 37.48 22.51
CA TYR A 355 48.60 37.01 21.19
C TYR A 355 49.66 37.26 20.11
N CYS A 356 50.20 38.49 20.01
CA CYS A 356 51.22 38.82 19.02
C CYS A 356 52.50 37.98 19.19
N ASN A 357 52.94 37.78 20.43
CA ASN A 357 54.06 36.91 20.76
C ASN A 357 53.79 35.45 20.35
N SER A 358 52.57 34.96 20.61
CA SER A 358 52.14 33.62 20.20
C SER A 358 52.15 33.45 18.67
N LEU A 359 51.71 34.46 17.91
CA LEU A 359 51.76 34.45 16.45
C LEU A 359 53.19 34.52 15.90
N LYS A 360 54.07 35.31 16.54
CA LYS A 360 55.49 35.41 16.17
C LYS A 360 56.19 34.07 16.37
N SER A 361 55.94 33.38 17.48
CA SER A 361 56.52 32.08 17.78
C SER A 361 58.06 32.12 17.70
N ASP A 362 58.70 31.23 16.94
CA ASP A 362 60.15 31.22 16.72
C ASP A 362 60.59 32.00 15.46
N LYS A 363 59.71 32.81 14.85
CA LYS A 363 60.06 33.65 13.71
C LYS A 363 60.89 34.84 14.17
N ILE A 364 61.92 35.17 13.39
CA ILE A 364 62.62 36.45 13.52
C ILE A 364 61.78 37.43 12.70
N LYS A 365 61.38 38.54 13.31
CA LYS A 365 60.71 39.62 12.57
C LYS A 365 61.79 40.25 11.69
N LEU A 366 61.78 39.95 10.40
CA LEU A 366 62.63 40.64 9.44
C LEU A 366 62.03 42.05 9.26
N GLY A 367 62.74 43.07 9.72
CA GLY A 367 62.39 44.47 9.55
C GLY A 367 63.61 45.33 9.77
N GLU A 368 64.09 45.91 8.66
CA GLU A 368 64.93 47.11 8.57
C GLU A 368 66.28 47.03 9.31
N VAL A 369 67.23 46.35 8.66
CA VAL A 369 68.63 46.78 8.75
C VAL A 369 68.76 47.89 7.72
N ASP A 370 68.75 49.15 8.16
CA ASP A 370 69.33 50.24 7.39
C ASP A 370 70.87 50.09 7.36
#